data_AF-A0A1Y4Q7G7-F1
#
_entry.id   AF-A0A1Y4Q7G7-F1
#
_cell.length_a   1.000
_cell.length_b   1.000
_cell.length_c   1.000
_cell.angle_alpha   90.00
_cell.angle_beta   90.00
_cell.angle_gamma   90.00
#
_symmetry.space_group_name_H-M   'P 1'
#
loop_
_entity.id
_entity.type
_entity.pdbx_description
1 polymer ?
#
loop_
_entity_poly.entity_id
_entity_poly.type
_entity_poly.pdbx_seq_one_letter_code
_entity_poly.pdbx_strand_id
1 'polypeptide(L)'
;MNENELKSLEVYNSKFKDDPASFNDFQANDYIRLLKKNENNDEAIEVGKTFMSLAPNLKGYLNQYGYALYNKYINIDDEKIKENETLFFSILDDILAICKQERYSPMEPSVNRAIKYLQKEKADDYEKLIEMLNLLDPNLLDDKPFTNSEGKEFESKKERYYRLKVRALYNAKKYKECVETANNALALPLKWHFNTLQWIDYQRACCLVELEQYEEAKKIFLSLHNRIRSIDFYEVLYKTNSNIGKYKEANAYLLYEFFEKGYNIDHLNIYLRLKEATLRTEDADLIEIVDIFLTKLCQENNREYTSVNDYGDKYSDQNSDELYDIMYDKIMNNLDKYVERIEGTVVHYNRQKELGTISRYDEDGIFFRQEDYVYDEEVQRHDKVEYTPIETFDNKKGIVTSKAILIVTTEEYVDFNY
;
A
#
# COMPACT_ATOMS: atom_id res chain seq x y z
N MET A 1 48.31 -6.18 -0.53
CA MET A 1 48.96 -4.85 -0.46
C MET A 1 50.21 -4.86 -1.32
N ASN A 2 50.65 -3.70 -1.81
CA ASN A 2 51.94 -3.58 -2.50
C ASN A 2 53.07 -3.26 -1.50
N GLU A 3 54.32 -3.36 -1.94
CA GLU A 3 55.52 -3.16 -1.09
C GLU A 3 55.57 -1.75 -0.48
N ASN A 4 55.10 -0.73 -1.19
CA ASN A 4 55.07 0.65 -0.70
C ASN A 4 54.03 0.86 0.41
N GLU A 5 52.89 0.18 0.33
CA GLU A 5 51.85 0.17 1.35
C GLU A 5 52.32 -0.51 2.65
N LEU A 6 53.09 -1.60 2.54
CA LEU A 6 53.70 -2.28 3.69
C LEU A 6 54.72 -1.39 4.41
N LYS A 7 55.63 -0.77 3.66
CA LYS A 7 56.62 0.19 4.21
C LYS A 7 55.94 1.38 4.89
N SER A 8 54.84 1.88 4.30
CA SER A 8 54.06 2.98 4.90
C SER A 8 53.42 2.56 6.22
N LEU A 9 52.90 1.33 6.31
CA LEU A 9 52.31 0.80 7.53
C LEU A 9 53.35 0.66 8.66
N GLU A 10 54.56 0.19 8.35
CA GLU A 10 55.67 0.12 9.32
C GLU A 10 56.04 1.51 9.87
N VAL A 11 56.13 2.52 8.99
CA VAL A 11 56.39 3.91 9.39
C VAL A 11 55.29 4.45 10.29
N TYR A 12 54.02 4.22 9.95
CA TYR A 12 52.90 4.67 10.79
C TYR A 12 52.86 3.94 12.13
N ASN A 13 53.15 2.63 12.17
CA ASN A 13 53.23 1.87 13.43
C ASN A 13 54.30 2.42 14.36
N SER A 14 55.49 2.78 13.84
CA SER A 14 56.54 3.41 14.64
C SER A 14 56.08 4.77 15.15
N LYS A 15 55.59 5.63 14.26
CA LYS A 15 55.14 6.99 14.61
C LYS A 15 54.01 6.96 15.64
N PHE A 16 53.08 6.03 15.53
CA PHE A 16 51.95 5.89 16.45
C PHE A 16 52.40 5.43 17.84
N LYS A 17 53.43 4.58 17.94
CA LYS A 17 54.02 4.20 19.24
C LYS A 17 54.76 5.36 19.89
N ASP A 18 55.41 6.20 19.09
CA ASP A 18 56.21 7.32 19.59
C ASP A 18 55.33 8.48 20.08
N ASP A 19 54.43 8.97 19.22
CA ASP A 19 53.50 10.06 19.56
C ASP A 19 52.26 10.05 18.63
N PRO A 20 51.11 9.52 19.09
CA PRO A 20 49.85 9.56 18.35
C PRO A 20 49.37 10.97 17.98
N ALA A 21 49.70 11.99 18.78
CA ALA A 21 49.27 13.37 18.54
C ALA A 21 50.06 14.06 17.42
N SER A 22 51.19 13.47 16.99
CA SER A 22 52.02 13.98 15.90
C SER A 22 51.45 13.71 14.50
N PHE A 23 50.35 12.97 14.39
CA PHE A 23 49.68 12.70 13.11
C PHE A 23 48.95 13.93 12.59
N ASN A 24 48.88 14.05 11.26
CA ASN A 24 47.92 14.93 10.59
C ASN A 24 46.75 14.12 10.02
N ASP A 25 45.70 14.79 9.54
CA ASP A 25 44.48 14.14 9.07
C ASP A 25 44.72 13.14 7.94
N PHE A 26 45.60 13.48 7.00
CA PHE A 26 45.94 12.60 5.88
C PHE A 26 46.62 11.32 6.38
N GLN A 27 47.62 11.44 7.25
CA GLN A 27 48.35 10.31 7.81
C GLN A 27 47.45 9.43 8.68
N ALA A 28 46.59 10.02 9.51
CA ALA A 28 45.67 9.26 10.36
C ALA A 28 44.64 8.49 9.52
N ASN A 29 44.08 9.13 8.48
CA ASN A 29 43.17 8.46 7.54
C ASN A 29 43.88 7.31 6.81
N ASP A 30 45.05 7.58 6.23
CA ASP A 30 45.79 6.58 5.46
C ASP A 30 46.24 5.40 6.32
N TYR A 31 46.65 5.64 7.56
CA TYR A 31 47.04 4.59 8.49
C TYR A 31 45.89 3.62 8.79
N ILE A 32 44.72 4.12 9.20
CA ILE A 32 43.54 3.28 9.46
C ILE A 32 43.08 2.56 8.18
N ARG A 33 43.13 3.26 7.03
CA ARG A 33 42.81 2.66 5.72
C ARG A 33 43.72 1.46 5.42
N LEU A 34 45.03 1.58 5.65
CA LEU A 34 46.00 0.50 5.42
C LEU A 34 45.78 -0.67 6.38
N LEU A 35 45.50 -0.41 7.67
CA LEU A 35 45.17 -1.45 8.65
C LEU A 35 43.95 -2.28 8.21
N LYS A 36 42.87 -1.61 7.79
CA LYS A 36 41.67 -2.28 7.27
C LYS A 36 41.92 -3.06 5.99
N LYS A 37 42.75 -2.53 5.08
CA LYS A 37 43.11 -3.21 3.82
C LYS A 37 43.89 -4.51 4.09
N ASN A 38 44.56 -4.60 5.24
CA ASN A 38 45.22 -5.80 5.73
C ASN A 38 44.32 -6.68 6.61
N GLU A 39 42.99 -6.50 6.53
CA GLU A 39 41.97 -7.20 7.33
C GLU A 39 42.12 -7.05 8.85
N ASN A 40 42.98 -6.13 9.31
CA ASN A 40 43.26 -5.92 10.72
C ASN A 40 42.31 -4.84 11.29
N ASN A 41 41.01 -5.14 11.30
CA ASN A 41 39.99 -4.22 11.80
C ASN A 41 40.14 -3.97 13.31
N ASP A 42 40.66 -4.92 14.08
CA ASP A 42 40.89 -4.78 15.52
C ASP A 42 41.89 -3.66 15.82
N GLU A 43 43.06 -3.72 15.19
CA GLU A 43 44.08 -2.69 15.33
C GLU A 43 43.57 -1.34 14.80
N ALA A 44 42.85 -1.33 13.67
CA ALA A 44 42.26 -0.12 13.12
C ALA A 44 41.29 0.57 14.10
N ILE A 45 40.53 -0.21 14.87
CA ILE A 45 39.60 0.29 15.89
C ILE A 45 40.37 0.86 17.09
N GLU A 46 41.40 0.16 17.57
CA GLU A 46 42.21 0.65 18.70
C GLU A 46 42.99 1.92 18.34
N VAL A 47 43.55 2.00 17.13
CA VAL A 47 44.17 3.22 16.59
C VAL A 47 43.15 4.36 16.51
N GLY A 48 41.96 4.10 15.96
CA GLY A 48 40.90 5.11 15.86
C GLY A 48 40.45 5.65 17.22
N LYS A 49 40.26 4.78 18.22
CA LYS A 49 39.96 5.17 19.61
C LYS A 49 41.07 6.02 20.21
N THR A 50 42.32 5.64 19.98
CA THR A 50 43.49 6.36 20.49
C THR A 50 43.58 7.76 19.89
N PHE A 51 43.40 7.92 18.58
CA PHE A 51 43.32 9.24 17.97
C PHE A 51 42.17 10.08 18.53
N MET A 52 41.02 9.46 18.82
CA MET A 52 39.88 10.19 19.39
C MET A 52 40.18 10.73 20.79
N SER A 53 40.97 9.99 21.58
CA SER A 53 41.38 10.37 22.93
C SER A 53 42.54 11.36 22.94
N LEU A 54 43.60 11.07 22.17
CA LEU A 54 44.89 11.78 22.26
C LEU A 54 45.10 12.85 21.19
N ALA A 55 44.33 12.81 20.10
CA ALA A 55 44.42 13.75 18.98
C ALA A 55 43.01 14.23 18.53
N PRO A 56 42.19 14.81 19.44
CA PRO A 56 40.78 15.11 19.19
C PRO A 56 40.55 16.18 18.10
N ASN A 57 41.60 16.89 17.71
CA ASN A 57 41.61 17.84 16.60
C ASN A 57 41.58 17.16 15.23
N LEU A 58 42.03 15.90 15.12
CA LEU A 58 41.97 15.13 13.90
C LEU A 58 40.53 14.67 13.62
N LYS A 59 40.09 14.81 12.37
CA LYS A 59 38.73 14.45 11.91
C LYS A 59 38.72 13.65 10.61
N GLY A 60 39.76 13.77 9.79
CA GLY A 60 39.85 13.14 8.47
C GLY A 60 39.85 11.61 8.51
N TYR A 61 40.18 11.00 9.65
CA TYR A 61 40.20 9.55 9.83
C TYR A 61 38.85 8.94 10.25
N LEU A 62 37.87 9.76 10.67
CA LEU A 62 36.65 9.28 11.32
C LEU A 62 35.84 8.32 10.44
N ASN A 63 35.70 8.60 9.14
CA ASN A 63 35.01 7.69 8.22
C ASN A 63 35.76 6.35 8.07
N GLN A 64 37.09 6.35 8.08
CA GLN A 64 37.86 5.10 8.04
C GLN A 64 37.67 4.29 9.31
N TYR A 65 37.72 4.96 10.47
CA TYR A 65 37.47 4.36 11.78
C TYR A 65 36.04 3.80 11.88
N GLY A 66 35.02 4.55 11.48
CA GLY A 66 33.64 4.09 11.44
C GLY A 66 33.45 2.89 10.50
N TYR A 67 34.16 2.81 9.38
CA TYR A 67 34.15 1.61 8.54
C TYR A 67 34.86 0.41 9.18
N ALA A 68 35.86 0.61 10.04
CA ALA A 68 36.46 -0.49 10.80
C ALA A 68 35.42 -1.10 11.76
N LEU A 69 34.67 -0.24 12.47
CA LEU A 69 33.53 -0.65 13.29
C LEU A 69 32.45 -1.36 12.45
N TYR A 70 32.07 -0.77 11.31
CA TYR A 70 31.10 -1.35 10.40
C TYR A 70 31.49 -2.75 9.93
N ASN A 71 32.71 -2.92 9.42
CA ASN A 71 33.18 -4.21 8.90
C ASN A 71 33.20 -5.30 9.97
N LYS A 72 33.56 -4.96 11.21
CA LYS A 72 33.70 -5.92 12.30
C LYS A 72 32.37 -6.30 12.95
N TYR A 73 31.51 -5.30 13.19
CA TYR A 73 30.34 -5.47 14.08
C TYR A 73 29.00 -5.25 13.40
N ILE A 74 28.94 -4.53 12.28
CA ILE A 74 27.67 -4.20 11.62
C ILE A 74 27.44 -5.10 10.40
N ASN A 75 28.43 -5.21 9.52
CA ASN A 75 28.38 -6.03 8.31
C ASN A 75 28.64 -7.51 8.59
N ILE A 76 27.85 -8.07 9.50
CA ILE A 76 27.88 -9.46 9.93
C ILE A 76 26.55 -10.14 9.61
N ASP A 77 26.47 -11.46 9.73
CA ASP A 77 25.26 -12.25 9.48
C ASP A 77 24.16 -11.97 10.53
N ASP A 78 22.89 -12.18 10.16
CA ASP A 78 21.75 -11.89 11.04
C ASP A 78 21.79 -12.75 12.32
N GLU A 79 22.28 -14.00 12.24
CA GLU A 79 22.44 -14.89 13.38
C GLU A 79 23.39 -14.31 14.44
N LYS A 80 24.50 -13.70 14.01
CA LYS A 80 25.47 -13.07 14.92
C LYS A 80 24.91 -11.80 15.55
N ILE A 81 24.04 -11.07 14.83
CA ILE A 81 23.33 -9.91 15.40
C ILE A 81 22.37 -10.39 16.50
N LYS A 82 21.61 -11.46 16.26
CA LYS A 82 20.68 -12.02 17.26
C LYS A 82 21.37 -12.45 18.54
N GLU A 83 22.56 -13.03 18.44
CA GLU A 83 23.35 -13.45 19.60
C GLU A 83 23.70 -12.27 20.54
N ASN A 84 23.84 -11.06 20.01
CA ASN A 84 24.15 -9.87 20.81
C ASN A 84 23.65 -8.57 20.16
N GLU A 85 22.33 -8.37 20.17
CA GLU A 85 21.71 -7.16 19.60
C GLU A 85 22.16 -5.88 20.30
N THR A 86 22.36 -5.94 21.62
CA THR A 86 22.81 -4.79 22.42
C THR A 86 24.13 -4.25 21.90
N LEU A 87 25.10 -5.12 21.61
CA LEU A 87 26.37 -4.72 21.02
C LEU A 87 26.20 -4.19 19.60
N PHE A 88 25.37 -4.83 18.77
CA PHE A 88 25.13 -4.36 17.41
C PHE A 88 24.59 -2.93 17.38
N PHE A 89 23.56 -2.64 18.19
CA PHE A 89 22.98 -1.30 18.26
C PHE A 89 23.88 -0.30 18.97
N SER A 90 24.65 -0.69 20.00
CA SER A 90 25.60 0.23 20.63
C SER A 90 26.73 0.64 19.68
N ILE A 91 27.22 -0.27 18.83
CA ILE A 91 28.23 0.07 17.82
C ILE A 91 27.63 0.92 16.70
N LEU A 92 26.35 0.72 16.36
CA LEU A 92 25.65 1.63 15.46
C LEU A 92 25.63 3.05 16.03
N ASP A 93 25.29 3.21 17.31
CA ASP A 93 25.30 4.51 18.00
C ASP A 93 26.71 5.15 18.00
N ASP A 94 27.75 4.35 18.23
CA ASP A 94 29.15 4.82 18.14
C ASP A 94 29.48 5.37 16.74
N ILE A 95 29.02 4.69 15.67
CA ILE A 95 29.22 5.17 14.29
C ILE A 95 28.42 6.46 14.05
N LEU A 96 27.18 6.55 14.52
CA LEU A 96 26.33 7.74 14.36
C LEU A 96 26.89 8.96 15.10
N ALA A 97 27.56 8.75 16.24
CA ALA A 97 28.17 9.82 17.02
C ALA A 97 29.36 10.49 16.30
N ILE A 98 30.05 9.75 15.40
CA ILE A 98 31.31 10.21 14.79
C ILE A 98 31.22 10.41 13.28
N CYS A 99 30.30 9.75 12.58
CA CYS A 99 30.16 9.80 11.13
C CYS A 99 28.87 10.53 10.73
N LYS A 100 28.94 11.34 9.67
CA LYS A 100 27.77 12.03 9.08
C LYS A 100 27.22 11.25 7.90
N GLN A 101 25.97 11.51 7.50
CA GLN A 101 25.47 11.01 6.23
C GLN A 101 26.09 11.82 5.08
N GLU A 102 27.05 11.23 4.38
CA GLU A 102 27.76 11.86 3.27
C GLU A 102 28.37 10.79 2.36
N ARG A 103 28.89 11.22 1.21
CA ARG A 103 29.54 10.32 0.26
C ARG A 103 30.75 9.64 0.93
N TYR A 104 30.85 8.31 0.80
CA TYR A 104 31.90 7.48 1.39
C TYR A 104 31.89 7.45 2.93
N SER A 105 30.76 7.72 3.56
CA SER A 105 30.57 7.50 5.00
C SER A 105 30.01 6.09 5.29
N PRO A 106 30.43 5.44 6.39
CA PRO A 106 29.81 4.19 6.85
C PRO A 106 28.42 4.39 7.46
N MET A 107 28.01 5.62 7.75
CA MET A 107 26.76 5.93 8.45
C MET A 107 25.52 5.35 7.75
N GLU A 108 25.32 5.68 6.47
CA GLU A 108 24.15 5.21 5.71
C GLU A 108 24.15 3.69 5.50
N PRO A 109 25.28 3.02 5.15
CA PRO A 109 25.38 1.56 5.16
C PRO A 109 25.03 0.92 6.51
N SER A 110 25.49 1.49 7.63
CA SER A 110 25.22 0.96 8.97
C SER A 110 23.73 1.00 9.31
N VAL A 111 23.08 2.14 9.09
CA VAL A 111 21.64 2.29 9.30
C VAL A 111 20.85 1.34 8.39
N ASN A 112 21.24 1.22 7.12
CA ASN A 112 20.59 0.29 6.19
C ASN A 112 20.74 -1.17 6.60
N ARG A 113 21.86 -1.55 7.21
CA ARG A 113 22.07 -2.90 7.73
C ARG A 113 21.14 -3.20 8.91
N ALA A 114 20.94 -2.22 9.79
CA ALA A 114 19.97 -2.31 10.89
C ALA A 114 18.53 -2.39 10.38
N ILE A 115 18.15 -1.55 9.41
CA ILE A 115 16.84 -1.64 8.73
C ILE A 115 16.63 -3.03 8.14
N LYS A 116 17.62 -3.57 7.41
CA LYS A 116 17.51 -4.90 6.80
C LYS A 116 17.31 -6.00 7.84
N TYR A 117 18.03 -5.93 8.96
CA TYR A 117 17.89 -6.86 10.07
C TYR A 117 16.45 -6.82 10.64
N LEU A 118 15.96 -5.62 10.96
CA LEU A 118 14.61 -5.43 11.51
C LEU A 118 13.54 -5.95 10.56
N GLN A 119 13.63 -5.64 9.25
CA GLN A 119 12.65 -6.11 8.26
C GLN A 119 12.55 -7.64 8.18
N LYS A 120 13.64 -8.38 8.48
CA LYS A 120 13.68 -9.83 8.38
C LYS A 120 13.34 -10.52 9.70
N GLU A 121 13.91 -10.04 10.80
CA GLU A 121 13.87 -10.73 12.09
C GLU A 121 12.87 -10.12 13.08
N LYS A 122 12.44 -8.88 12.84
CA LYS A 122 11.48 -8.15 13.67
C LYS A 122 10.45 -7.45 12.78
N ALA A 123 9.83 -8.20 11.87
CA ALA A 123 8.95 -7.67 10.82
C ALA A 123 7.77 -6.84 11.35
N ASP A 124 7.35 -7.07 12.59
CA ASP A 124 6.25 -6.37 13.26
C ASP A 124 6.70 -5.21 14.17
N ASP A 125 8.01 -5.01 14.38
CA ASP A 125 8.55 -3.90 15.18
C ASP A 125 8.67 -2.62 14.34
N TYR A 126 7.51 -2.07 13.98
CA TYR A 126 7.42 -0.88 13.15
C TYR A 126 7.99 0.36 13.86
N GLU A 127 7.89 0.45 15.18
CA GLU A 127 8.44 1.57 15.96
C GLU A 127 9.96 1.62 15.84
N LYS A 128 10.66 0.49 16.04
CA LYS A 128 12.12 0.45 15.87
C LYS A 128 12.53 0.70 14.42
N LEU A 129 11.76 0.20 13.45
CA LEU A 129 12.01 0.48 12.04
C LEU A 129 11.87 1.98 11.71
N ILE A 130 10.85 2.66 12.25
CA ILE A 130 10.63 4.10 12.12
C ILE A 130 11.81 4.87 12.74
N GLU A 131 12.29 4.47 13.92
CA GLU A 131 13.45 5.04 14.59
C GLU A 131 14.69 4.97 13.68
N MET A 132 15.00 3.80 13.13
CA MET A 132 16.14 3.63 12.24
C MET A 132 16.00 4.45 10.95
N LEU A 133 14.81 4.53 10.38
CA LEU A 133 14.56 5.38 9.20
C LEU A 133 14.72 6.87 9.52
N ASN A 134 14.36 7.32 10.72
CA ASN A 134 14.53 8.73 11.14
C ASN A 134 16.00 9.16 11.26
N LEU A 135 16.93 8.21 11.32
CA LEU A 135 18.36 8.53 11.31
C LEU A 135 18.85 8.97 9.92
N LEU A 136 18.12 8.66 8.85
CA LEU A 136 18.49 9.05 7.49
C LEU A 136 17.88 10.40 7.12
N ASP A 137 18.71 11.30 6.57
CA ASP A 137 18.26 12.49 5.85
C ASP A 137 17.87 12.09 4.41
N PRO A 138 16.57 12.15 4.04
CA PRO A 138 16.11 11.77 2.72
C PRO A 138 16.65 12.66 1.60
N ASN A 139 17.08 13.90 1.88
CA ASN A 139 17.62 14.81 0.86
C ASN A 139 19.00 14.37 0.36
N LEU A 140 19.74 13.64 1.20
CA LEU A 140 21.08 13.13 0.89
C LEU A 140 21.07 11.74 0.27
N LEU A 141 19.91 11.08 0.18
CA LEU A 141 19.77 9.78 -0.45
C LEU A 141 19.81 9.89 -1.98
N ASP A 142 20.48 8.93 -2.61
CA ASP A 142 20.52 8.81 -4.07
C ASP A 142 19.11 8.54 -4.62
N ASP A 143 18.70 9.34 -5.59
CA ASP A 143 17.43 9.20 -6.31
C ASP A 143 17.54 8.40 -7.61
N LYS A 144 18.75 8.00 -7.99
CA LYS A 144 18.98 7.17 -9.17
C LYS A 144 18.64 5.70 -8.90
N PRO A 145 17.85 5.06 -9.76
CA PRO A 145 17.66 3.62 -9.75
C PRO A 145 19.01 2.90 -9.94
N PHE A 146 19.12 1.67 -9.44
CA PHE A 146 20.31 0.86 -9.67
C PHE A 146 19.98 -0.38 -10.50
N THR A 147 20.91 -0.80 -11.35
CA THR A 147 20.78 -2.01 -12.18
C THR A 147 21.72 -3.08 -11.65
N ASN A 148 21.20 -4.30 -11.46
CA ASN A 148 22.04 -5.43 -11.07
C ASN A 148 22.86 -5.97 -12.26
N SER A 149 23.71 -6.97 -12.01
CA SER A 149 24.53 -7.61 -13.05
C SER A 149 23.73 -8.30 -14.16
N GLU A 150 22.46 -8.60 -13.94
CA GLU A 150 21.54 -9.23 -14.89
C GLU A 150 20.77 -8.21 -15.75
N GLY A 151 21.03 -6.91 -15.56
CA GLY A 151 20.30 -5.85 -16.27
C GLY A 151 18.93 -5.50 -15.68
N LYS A 152 18.55 -6.10 -14.54
CA LYS A 152 17.31 -5.78 -13.84
C LYS A 152 17.49 -4.49 -13.03
N GLU A 153 16.61 -3.53 -13.28
CA GLU A 153 16.55 -2.25 -12.57
C GLU A 153 15.75 -2.38 -11.26
N PHE A 154 16.21 -1.68 -10.23
CA PHE A 154 15.64 -1.63 -8.90
C PHE A 154 15.50 -0.18 -8.42
N GLU A 155 14.63 -0.01 -7.42
CA GLU A 155 14.36 1.28 -6.77
C GLU A 155 15.62 2.01 -6.32
N SER A 156 15.56 3.34 -6.36
CA SER A 156 16.61 4.18 -5.77
C SER A 156 16.59 4.10 -4.25
N LYS A 157 17.65 4.58 -3.59
CA LYS A 157 17.71 4.63 -2.13
C LYS A 157 16.63 5.54 -1.56
N LYS A 158 16.37 6.67 -2.24
CA LYS A 158 15.32 7.62 -1.87
C LYS A 158 13.93 7.03 -2.03
N GLU A 159 13.66 6.31 -3.13
CA GLU A 159 12.39 5.58 -3.30
C GLU A 159 12.20 4.54 -2.20
N ARG A 160 13.22 3.71 -1.94
CA ARG A 160 13.18 2.69 -0.88
C ARG A 160 12.84 3.30 0.47
N TYR A 161 13.46 4.43 0.80
CA TYR A 161 13.19 5.15 2.05
C TYR A 161 11.70 5.48 2.21
N TYR A 162 11.09 6.15 1.23
CA TYR A 162 9.68 6.55 1.31
C TYR A 162 8.75 5.34 1.36
N ARG A 163 9.02 4.32 0.55
CA ARG A 163 8.27 3.06 0.56
C ARG A 163 8.25 2.41 1.94
N LEU A 164 9.41 2.32 2.60
CA LEU A 164 9.52 1.71 3.91
C LEU A 164 8.94 2.60 5.01
N LYS A 165 9.18 3.92 4.94
CA LYS A 165 8.75 4.87 5.97
C LYS A 165 7.23 5.01 6.02
N VAL A 166 6.57 5.21 4.88
CA VAL A 166 5.10 5.31 4.81
C VAL A 166 4.46 4.01 5.31
N ARG A 167 4.94 2.85 4.84
CA ARG A 167 4.43 1.54 5.29
C ARG A 167 4.59 1.35 6.80
N ALA A 168 5.75 1.68 7.35
CA ALA A 168 6.01 1.52 8.78
C ALA A 168 5.12 2.46 9.62
N LEU A 169 4.98 3.73 9.22
CA LEU A 169 4.11 4.70 9.89
C LEU A 169 2.63 4.29 9.85
N TYR A 170 2.14 3.81 8.70
CA TYR A 170 0.79 3.27 8.56
C TYR A 170 0.55 2.10 9.52
N ASN A 171 1.44 1.10 9.53
CA ASN A 171 1.29 -0.08 10.38
C ASN A 171 1.45 0.25 11.88
N ALA A 172 2.25 1.25 12.23
CA ALA A 172 2.39 1.79 13.59
C ALA A 172 1.25 2.74 13.99
N LYS A 173 0.23 2.93 13.12
CA LYS A 173 -0.91 3.84 13.35
C LYS A 173 -0.52 5.31 13.57
N LYS A 174 0.64 5.73 13.06
CA LYS A 174 1.09 7.14 13.08
C LYS A 174 0.52 7.90 11.89
N TYR A 175 -0.80 8.03 11.86
CA TYR A 175 -1.54 8.43 10.65
C TYR A 175 -1.14 9.82 10.13
N LYS A 176 -0.95 10.82 11.01
CA LYS A 176 -0.56 12.18 10.60
C LYS A 176 0.82 12.21 9.94
N GLU A 177 1.83 11.65 10.60
CA GLU A 177 3.19 11.54 10.06
C GLU A 177 3.22 10.71 8.77
N CYS A 178 2.38 9.68 8.67
CA CYS A 178 2.25 8.87 7.46
C CYS A 178 1.75 9.70 6.28
N VAL A 179 0.69 10.50 6.48
CA VAL A 179 0.14 11.39 5.44
C VAL A 179 1.16 12.44 5.02
N GLU A 180 1.85 13.08 5.97
CA GLU A 180 2.89 14.07 5.69
C GLU A 180 4.05 13.46 4.88
N THR A 181 4.53 12.28 5.29
CA THR A 181 5.61 11.57 4.60
C THR A 181 5.17 11.13 3.19
N ALA A 182 3.94 10.66 3.03
CA ALA A 182 3.39 10.27 1.74
C ALA A 182 3.23 11.48 0.79
N ASN A 183 2.81 12.63 1.30
CA ASN A 183 2.72 13.87 0.51
C ASN A 183 4.10 14.33 0.05
N ASN A 184 5.11 14.25 0.92
CA ASN A 184 6.50 14.52 0.54
C ASN A 184 6.96 13.57 -0.57
N ALA A 185 6.65 12.27 -0.48
CA ALA A 185 6.96 11.30 -1.52
C ALA A 185 6.31 11.67 -2.85
N LEU A 186 5.00 11.94 -2.87
CA LEU A 186 4.27 12.27 -4.10
C LEU A 186 4.78 13.51 -4.83
N ALA A 187 5.30 14.49 -4.09
CA ALA A 187 5.83 15.71 -4.67
C ALA A 187 7.17 15.51 -5.40
N LEU A 188 7.81 14.34 -5.25
CA LEU A 188 9.12 14.09 -5.82
C LEU A 188 9.04 13.55 -7.25
N PRO A 189 9.87 14.08 -8.18
CA PRO A 189 9.97 13.59 -9.55
C PRO A 189 10.86 12.34 -9.62
N LEU A 190 10.52 11.28 -8.87
CA LEU A 190 11.24 10.01 -8.90
C LEU A 190 10.69 9.09 -10.00
N LYS A 191 11.57 8.24 -10.53
CA LYS A 191 11.15 7.05 -11.27
C LYS A 191 10.73 5.98 -10.26
N TRP A 192 9.42 5.82 -10.08
CA TRP A 192 8.84 4.83 -9.17
C TRP A 192 8.78 3.44 -9.80
N HIS A 193 9.14 2.43 -9.05
CA HIS A 193 9.14 1.02 -9.45
C HIS A 193 8.01 0.26 -8.77
N PHE A 194 7.66 -0.92 -9.28
CA PHE A 194 6.82 -1.92 -8.60
C PHE A 194 5.50 -1.40 -7.99
N ASN A 195 4.87 -0.41 -8.63
CA ASN A 195 3.70 0.30 -8.13
C ASN A 195 3.87 0.94 -6.72
N THR A 196 5.11 1.28 -6.33
CA THR A 196 5.43 1.88 -5.03
C THR A 196 4.57 3.11 -4.76
N LEU A 197 4.41 3.99 -5.76
CA LEU A 197 3.64 5.22 -5.58
C LEU A 197 2.16 4.94 -5.32
N GLN A 198 1.57 3.97 -6.00
CA GLN A 198 0.18 3.54 -5.77
C GLN A 198 0.00 2.97 -4.36
N TRP A 199 0.97 2.19 -3.87
CA TRP A 199 0.95 1.69 -2.49
C TRP A 199 1.09 2.82 -1.44
N ILE A 200 1.94 3.81 -1.70
CA ILE A 200 2.06 5.01 -0.87
C ILE A 200 0.73 5.79 -0.85
N ASP A 201 0.11 6.00 -2.01
CA ASP A 201 -1.21 6.63 -2.14
C ASP A 201 -2.29 5.86 -1.38
N TYR A 202 -2.30 4.53 -1.50
CA TYR A 202 -3.26 3.67 -0.81
C TYR A 202 -3.12 3.78 0.71
N GLN A 203 -1.89 3.67 1.24
CA GLN A 203 -1.61 3.83 2.66
C GLN A 203 -1.96 5.23 3.16
N ARG A 204 -1.67 6.27 2.37
CA ARG A 204 -2.11 7.64 2.68
C ARG A 204 -3.64 7.70 2.80
N ALA A 205 -4.38 7.16 1.83
CA ALA A 205 -5.84 7.17 1.85
C ALA A 205 -6.41 6.43 3.07
N CYS A 206 -5.84 5.28 3.44
CA CYS A 206 -6.23 4.58 4.66
C CYS A 206 -5.98 5.45 5.91
N CYS A 207 -4.83 6.13 6.02
CA CYS A 207 -4.57 7.07 7.11
C CYS A 207 -5.55 8.25 7.13
N LEU A 208 -5.95 8.76 5.95
CA LEU A 208 -6.93 9.86 5.84
C LEU A 208 -8.31 9.43 6.37
N VAL A 209 -8.73 8.18 6.16
CA VAL A 209 -9.96 7.63 6.76
C VAL A 209 -9.91 7.67 8.29
N GLU A 210 -8.79 7.23 8.87
CA GLU A 210 -8.55 7.25 10.33
C GLU A 210 -8.47 8.68 10.90
N LEU A 211 -8.16 9.66 10.05
CA LEU A 211 -8.15 11.08 10.38
C LEU A 211 -9.46 11.80 10.03
N GLU A 212 -10.51 11.04 9.68
CA GLU A 212 -11.84 11.55 9.32
C GLU A 212 -11.84 12.45 8.07
N GLN A 213 -10.81 12.38 7.23
CA GLN A 213 -10.67 13.11 5.96
C GLN A 213 -11.23 12.29 4.78
N TYR A 214 -12.49 11.92 4.89
CA TYR A 214 -13.12 10.91 4.03
C TYR A 214 -13.21 11.29 2.56
N GLU A 215 -13.51 12.55 2.23
CA GLU A 215 -13.68 12.99 0.83
C GLU A 215 -12.34 12.92 0.06
N GLU A 216 -11.23 13.27 0.71
CA GLU A 216 -9.90 13.14 0.12
C GLU A 216 -9.50 11.68 -0.03
N ALA A 217 -9.73 10.86 1.00
CA ALA A 217 -9.48 9.41 0.96
C ALA A 217 -10.26 8.75 -0.18
N LYS A 218 -11.56 9.07 -0.32
CA LYS A 218 -12.44 8.56 -1.38
C LYS A 218 -11.88 8.90 -2.75
N LYS A 219 -11.52 10.16 -3.00
CA LYS A 219 -10.91 10.58 -4.28
C LYS A 219 -9.66 9.77 -4.61
N ILE A 220 -8.81 9.50 -3.63
CA ILE A 220 -7.60 8.68 -3.82
C ILE A 220 -7.99 7.23 -4.13
N PHE A 221 -8.88 6.60 -3.37
CA PHE A 221 -9.33 5.23 -3.63
C PHE A 221 -9.94 5.08 -5.02
N LEU A 222 -10.78 6.02 -5.45
CA LEU A 222 -11.33 6.05 -6.80
C LEU A 222 -10.24 6.13 -7.87
N SER A 223 -9.22 6.97 -7.66
CA SER A 223 -8.09 7.09 -8.59
C SER A 223 -7.21 5.83 -8.65
N LEU A 224 -7.23 5.01 -7.60
CA LEU A 224 -6.46 3.76 -7.48
C LEU A 224 -7.24 2.53 -7.94
N HIS A 225 -8.53 2.66 -8.25
CA HIS A 225 -9.39 1.55 -8.67
C HIS A 225 -8.75 0.76 -9.82
N ASN A 226 -8.66 -0.57 -9.65
CA ASN A 226 -7.97 -1.53 -10.53
C ASN A 226 -6.46 -1.33 -10.75
N ARG A 227 -5.80 -0.41 -10.02
CA ARG A 227 -4.34 -0.21 -10.09
C ARG A 227 -3.55 -1.12 -9.13
N ILE A 228 -4.20 -1.62 -8.08
CA ILE A 228 -3.61 -2.55 -7.11
C ILE A 228 -4.45 -3.83 -7.09
N ARG A 229 -4.02 -4.86 -7.81
CA ARG A 229 -4.81 -6.08 -8.06
C ARG A 229 -5.23 -6.85 -6.80
N SER A 230 -4.47 -6.74 -5.73
CA SER A 230 -4.74 -7.45 -4.47
C SER A 230 -5.75 -6.73 -3.56
N ILE A 231 -6.21 -5.54 -3.94
CA ILE A 231 -7.13 -4.73 -3.14
C ILE A 231 -8.48 -4.68 -3.84
N ASP A 232 -9.54 -5.07 -3.13
CA ASP A 232 -10.90 -4.84 -3.57
C ASP A 232 -11.33 -3.40 -3.20
N PHE A 233 -11.33 -2.53 -4.20
CA PHE A 233 -11.69 -1.13 -3.99
C PHE A 233 -13.19 -0.92 -3.80
N TYR A 234 -14.06 -1.85 -4.21
CA TYR A 234 -15.48 -1.77 -3.89
C TYR A 234 -15.69 -1.99 -2.39
N GLU A 235 -15.02 -2.99 -1.82
CA GLU A 235 -15.05 -3.23 -0.38
C GLU A 235 -14.50 -2.03 0.41
N VAL A 236 -13.38 -1.45 -0.01
CA VAL A 236 -12.79 -0.26 0.62
C VAL A 236 -13.78 0.91 0.60
N LEU A 237 -14.41 1.19 -0.54
CA LEU A 237 -15.37 2.29 -0.68
C LEU A 237 -16.67 2.02 0.09
N TYR A 238 -17.16 0.78 0.11
CA TYR A 238 -18.30 0.36 0.94
C TYR A 238 -18.04 0.64 2.42
N LYS A 239 -16.90 0.16 2.96
CA LYS A 239 -16.55 0.34 4.37
C LYS A 239 -16.38 1.82 4.72
N THR A 240 -15.69 2.57 3.85
CA THR A 240 -15.46 4.01 4.06
C THR A 240 -16.77 4.78 4.14
N ASN A 241 -17.71 4.56 3.22
CA ASN A 241 -19.02 5.25 3.24
C ASN A 241 -19.92 4.74 4.38
N SER A 242 -19.89 3.45 4.70
CA SER A 242 -20.68 2.87 5.79
C SER A 242 -20.28 3.45 7.15
N ASN A 243 -18.98 3.65 7.38
CA ASN A 243 -18.45 4.21 8.64
C ASN A 243 -18.94 5.64 8.92
N ILE A 244 -19.31 6.40 7.88
CA ILE A 244 -19.83 7.77 7.99
C ILE A 244 -21.35 7.85 7.84
N GLY A 245 -22.04 6.71 7.85
CA GLY A 245 -23.51 6.64 7.75
C GLY A 245 -24.08 6.90 6.36
N LYS A 246 -23.24 6.98 5.32
CA LYS A 246 -23.64 7.12 3.91
C LYS A 246 -24.02 5.75 3.33
N TYR A 247 -25.08 5.14 3.89
CA TYR A 247 -25.42 3.74 3.62
C TYR A 247 -25.89 3.49 2.18
N LYS A 248 -26.63 4.42 1.57
CA LYS A 248 -27.06 4.26 0.17
C LYS A 248 -25.87 4.31 -0.79
N GLU A 249 -24.93 5.25 -0.60
CA GLU A 249 -23.71 5.29 -1.40
C GLU A 249 -22.82 4.07 -1.15
N ALA A 250 -22.71 3.62 0.10
CA ALA A 250 -21.99 2.38 0.41
C ALA A 250 -22.60 1.18 -0.33
N ASN A 251 -23.92 1.03 -0.25
CA ASN A 251 -24.65 -0.06 -0.88
C ASN A 251 -24.50 -0.06 -2.41
N ALA A 252 -24.29 1.11 -3.05
CA ALA A 252 -24.02 1.16 -4.49
C ALA A 252 -22.72 0.41 -4.84
N TYR A 253 -21.65 0.56 -4.05
CA TYR A 253 -20.41 -0.21 -4.24
C TYR A 253 -20.61 -1.70 -3.93
N LEU A 254 -21.32 -2.03 -2.86
CA LEU A 254 -21.58 -3.42 -2.45
C LEU A 254 -22.42 -4.19 -3.48
N LEU A 255 -23.53 -3.61 -3.93
CA LEU A 255 -24.42 -4.28 -4.88
C LEU A 255 -23.78 -4.41 -6.26
N TYR A 256 -22.96 -3.45 -6.64
CA TYR A 256 -22.20 -3.56 -7.88
C TYR A 256 -21.09 -4.61 -7.82
N GLU A 257 -20.39 -4.71 -6.68
CA GLU A 257 -19.45 -5.80 -6.41
C GLU A 257 -20.16 -7.17 -6.42
N PHE A 258 -21.30 -7.28 -5.75
CA PHE A 258 -22.15 -8.48 -5.75
C PHE A 258 -22.57 -8.91 -7.15
N PHE A 259 -23.01 -7.94 -7.96
CA PHE A 259 -23.39 -8.14 -9.34
C PHE A 259 -22.21 -8.58 -10.23
N GLU A 260 -21.06 -7.89 -10.18
CA GLU A 260 -19.90 -8.24 -11.02
C GLU A 260 -19.26 -9.59 -10.64
N LYS A 261 -19.40 -10.04 -9.38
CA LYS A 261 -18.76 -11.27 -8.87
C LYS A 261 -19.60 -12.53 -9.04
N GLY A 262 -20.92 -12.41 -9.03
CA GLY A 262 -21.83 -13.56 -9.16
C GLY A 262 -21.75 -14.56 -8.01
N TYR A 263 -22.33 -15.75 -8.21
CA TYR A 263 -22.35 -16.84 -7.24
C TYR A 263 -20.98 -17.54 -7.10
N ASN A 264 -20.41 -17.49 -5.90
CA ASN A 264 -19.24 -18.26 -5.49
C ASN A 264 -19.11 -18.26 -3.95
N ILE A 265 -18.73 -19.39 -3.34
CA ILE A 265 -18.45 -19.48 -1.90
C ILE A 265 -17.28 -18.60 -1.44
N ASP A 266 -16.28 -18.37 -2.29
CA ASP A 266 -15.14 -17.50 -1.99
C ASP A 266 -15.56 -16.03 -1.78
N HIS A 267 -16.80 -15.69 -2.13
CA HIS A 267 -17.42 -14.37 -1.99
C HIS A 267 -18.33 -14.26 -0.76
N LEU A 268 -18.23 -15.17 0.22
CA LEU A 268 -19.03 -15.15 1.44
C LEU A 268 -19.08 -13.78 2.14
N ASN A 269 -17.97 -13.05 2.18
CA ASN A 269 -17.90 -11.72 2.77
C ASN A 269 -18.77 -10.66 2.06
N ILE A 270 -19.04 -10.82 0.76
CA ILE A 270 -19.98 -9.96 0.02
C ILE A 270 -21.41 -10.24 0.51
N TYR A 271 -21.79 -11.51 0.62
CA TYR A 271 -23.14 -11.89 1.07
C TYR A 271 -23.41 -11.53 2.54
N LEU A 272 -22.40 -11.60 3.41
CA LEU A 272 -22.54 -11.14 4.79
C LEU A 272 -22.77 -9.62 4.87
N ARG A 273 -22.06 -8.82 4.06
CA ARG A 273 -22.33 -7.38 3.94
C ARG A 273 -23.71 -7.11 3.33
N LEU A 274 -24.12 -7.93 2.36
CA LEU A 274 -25.46 -7.86 1.77
C LEU A 274 -26.54 -8.09 2.81
N LYS A 275 -26.41 -9.11 3.66
CA LYS A 275 -27.31 -9.34 4.80
C LYS A 275 -27.42 -8.11 5.69
N GLU A 276 -26.30 -7.50 6.08
CA GLU A 276 -26.32 -6.27 6.90
C GLU A 276 -27.06 -5.12 6.20
N ALA A 277 -26.87 -4.95 4.89
CA ALA A 277 -27.60 -3.96 4.10
C ALA A 277 -29.10 -4.31 4.01
N THR A 278 -29.44 -5.58 3.80
CA THR A 278 -30.81 -6.08 3.71
C THR A 278 -31.57 -5.91 5.02
N LEU A 279 -30.93 -6.10 6.17
CA LEU A 279 -31.57 -5.84 7.47
C LEU A 279 -32.04 -4.39 7.62
N ARG A 280 -31.39 -3.42 6.95
CA ARG A 280 -31.78 -2.00 6.98
C ARG A 280 -32.95 -1.67 6.05
N THR A 281 -33.35 -2.57 5.17
CA THR A 281 -34.53 -2.37 4.30
C THR A 281 -35.83 -2.59 5.06
N GLU A 282 -35.77 -3.27 6.22
CA GLU A 282 -36.91 -3.71 7.02
C GLU A 282 -37.92 -4.59 6.24
N ASP A 283 -37.50 -5.14 5.10
CA ASP A 283 -38.31 -6.02 4.27
C ASP A 283 -38.13 -7.48 4.70
N ALA A 284 -39.17 -8.06 5.29
CA ALA A 284 -39.13 -9.41 5.82
C ALA A 284 -38.83 -10.48 4.75
N ASP A 285 -39.33 -10.31 3.52
CA ASP A 285 -39.14 -11.29 2.45
C ASP A 285 -37.71 -11.26 1.91
N LEU A 286 -37.10 -10.06 1.83
CA LEU A 286 -35.69 -9.89 1.46
C LEU A 286 -34.76 -10.42 2.55
N ILE A 287 -35.04 -10.10 3.81
CA ILE A 287 -34.24 -10.58 4.95
C ILE A 287 -34.25 -12.11 4.99
N GLU A 288 -35.44 -12.71 4.83
CA GLU A 288 -35.61 -14.16 4.84
C GLU A 288 -34.79 -14.84 3.73
N ILE A 289 -34.94 -14.41 2.48
CA ILE A 289 -34.27 -15.09 1.35
C ILE A 289 -32.74 -15.02 1.45
N VAL A 290 -32.19 -13.86 1.87
CA VAL A 290 -30.74 -13.69 2.05
C VAL A 290 -30.22 -14.60 3.17
N ASP A 291 -30.95 -14.71 4.26
CA ASP A 291 -30.55 -15.51 5.43
C ASP A 291 -30.64 -17.03 5.14
N ILE A 292 -31.67 -17.46 4.40
CA ILE A 292 -31.80 -18.84 3.91
C ILE A 292 -30.68 -19.18 2.93
N PHE A 293 -30.41 -18.31 1.96
CA PHE A 293 -29.30 -18.48 1.01
C PHE A 293 -27.96 -18.69 1.74
N LEU A 294 -27.62 -17.79 2.68
CA LEU A 294 -26.39 -17.88 3.47
C LEU A 294 -26.32 -19.18 4.28
N THR A 295 -27.44 -19.57 4.90
CA THR A 295 -27.53 -20.82 5.65
C THR A 295 -27.19 -22.02 4.77
N LYS A 296 -27.82 -22.11 3.58
CA LYS A 296 -27.60 -23.22 2.66
C LYS A 296 -26.18 -23.22 2.08
N LEU A 297 -25.70 -22.05 1.63
CA LEU A 297 -24.35 -21.87 1.09
C LEU A 297 -23.29 -22.35 2.09
N CYS A 298 -23.42 -21.95 3.36
CA CYS A 298 -22.48 -22.34 4.40
C CYS A 298 -22.59 -23.83 4.75
N GLN A 299 -23.79 -24.40 4.84
CA GLN A 299 -23.99 -25.83 5.08
C GLN A 299 -23.34 -26.69 3.99
N GLU A 300 -23.59 -26.38 2.72
CA GLU A 300 -23.06 -27.13 1.57
C GLU A 300 -21.52 -27.06 1.48
N ASN A 301 -20.92 -25.99 2.02
CA ASN A 301 -19.48 -25.74 1.96
C ASN A 301 -18.76 -25.93 3.31
N ASN A 302 -19.41 -26.56 4.30
CA ASN A 302 -18.84 -26.81 5.64
C ASN A 302 -18.30 -25.53 6.33
N ARG A 303 -19.07 -24.43 6.25
CA ARG A 303 -18.78 -23.16 6.94
C ARG A 303 -19.78 -22.95 8.08
N GLU A 304 -19.33 -22.28 9.13
CA GLU A 304 -20.21 -21.88 10.23
C GLU A 304 -20.99 -20.62 9.86
N TYR A 305 -22.30 -20.66 10.10
CA TYR A 305 -23.19 -19.52 9.95
C TYR A 305 -24.37 -19.65 10.92
N THR A 306 -24.77 -18.53 11.52
CA THR A 306 -25.94 -18.47 12.41
C THR A 306 -27.05 -17.69 11.73
N SER A 307 -28.13 -18.40 11.41
CA SER A 307 -29.36 -17.82 10.88
C SER A 307 -29.98 -16.84 11.88
N VAL A 308 -30.64 -15.79 11.38
CA VAL A 308 -31.39 -14.83 12.19
C VAL A 308 -32.63 -15.48 12.77
N ASN A 309 -33.30 -16.35 12.00
CA ASN A 309 -34.49 -17.08 12.43
C ASN A 309 -34.44 -18.56 12.02
N ASP A 310 -35.30 -19.36 12.64
CA ASP A 310 -35.63 -20.70 12.17
C ASP A 310 -36.73 -20.59 11.10
N TYR A 311 -36.40 -20.87 9.85
CA TYR A 311 -37.33 -20.82 8.72
C TYR A 311 -38.00 -22.17 8.41
N GLY A 312 -37.79 -23.19 9.25
CA GLY A 312 -38.36 -24.52 9.07
C GLY A 312 -37.94 -25.19 7.75
N ASP A 313 -38.88 -25.89 7.11
CA ASP A 313 -38.64 -26.65 5.86
C ASP A 313 -38.70 -25.79 4.58
N LYS A 314 -38.82 -24.46 4.70
CA LYS A 314 -38.96 -23.55 3.55
C LYS A 314 -37.69 -23.61 2.70
N TYR A 315 -37.85 -23.90 1.40
CA TYR A 315 -36.74 -24.10 0.46
C TYR A 315 -35.77 -25.22 0.82
N SER A 316 -36.18 -26.18 1.66
CA SER A 316 -35.35 -27.33 2.06
C SER A 316 -34.85 -28.16 0.87
N ASP A 317 -35.68 -28.27 -0.17
CA ASP A 317 -35.36 -28.97 -1.43
C ASP A 317 -34.42 -28.21 -2.37
N GLN A 318 -34.21 -26.90 -2.15
CA GLN A 318 -33.35 -26.07 -3.00
C GLN A 318 -31.90 -26.10 -2.54
N ASN A 319 -30.97 -26.04 -3.50
CA ASN A 319 -29.56 -25.85 -3.21
C ASN A 319 -29.20 -24.34 -3.16
N SER A 320 -27.98 -24.00 -2.76
CA SER A 320 -27.60 -22.59 -2.61
C SER A 320 -27.45 -21.83 -3.94
N ASP A 321 -27.23 -22.51 -5.06
CA ASP A 321 -27.20 -21.92 -6.41
C ASP A 321 -28.60 -21.48 -6.86
N GLU A 322 -29.60 -22.35 -6.70
CA GLU A 322 -31.01 -22.03 -6.98
C GLU A 322 -31.52 -20.90 -6.07
N LEU A 323 -31.11 -20.90 -4.80
CA LEU A 323 -31.44 -19.83 -3.86
C LEU A 323 -30.75 -18.51 -4.21
N TYR A 324 -29.56 -18.56 -4.80
CA TYR A 324 -28.85 -17.36 -5.26
C TYR A 324 -29.64 -16.66 -6.36
N ASP A 325 -30.13 -17.39 -7.36
CA ASP A 325 -30.93 -16.81 -8.45
C ASP A 325 -32.20 -16.13 -7.93
N ILE A 326 -32.93 -16.80 -7.03
CA ILE A 326 -34.14 -16.24 -6.40
C ILE A 326 -33.81 -14.99 -5.57
N MET A 327 -32.72 -15.03 -4.80
CA MET A 327 -32.25 -13.90 -4.01
C MET A 327 -31.85 -12.73 -4.92
N TYR A 328 -31.07 -13.00 -5.96
CA TYR A 328 -30.58 -12.03 -6.93
C TYR A 328 -31.76 -11.29 -7.57
N ASP A 329 -32.72 -12.02 -8.13
CA ASP A 329 -33.91 -11.41 -8.76
C ASP A 329 -34.71 -10.57 -7.77
N LYS A 330 -34.93 -11.05 -6.55
CA LYS A 330 -35.63 -10.27 -5.53
C LYS A 330 -34.90 -8.98 -5.18
N ILE A 331 -33.58 -9.01 -5.08
CA ILE A 331 -32.76 -7.84 -4.76
C ILE A 331 -32.78 -6.85 -5.93
N MET A 332 -32.59 -7.31 -7.17
CA MET A 332 -32.58 -6.45 -8.36
C MET A 332 -33.94 -5.78 -8.60
N ASN A 333 -35.05 -6.44 -8.26
CA ASN A 333 -36.39 -5.87 -8.33
C ASN A 333 -36.73 -4.90 -7.17
N ASN A 334 -35.85 -4.75 -6.18
CA ASN A 334 -36.05 -3.90 -5.00
C ASN A 334 -34.83 -3.00 -4.71
N LEU A 335 -34.09 -2.60 -5.75
CA LEU A 335 -32.86 -1.82 -5.61
C LEU A 335 -33.09 -0.47 -4.92
N ASP A 336 -34.27 0.14 -5.06
CA ASP A 336 -34.69 1.39 -4.44
C ASP A 336 -34.61 1.36 -2.90
N LYS A 337 -34.75 0.17 -2.29
CA LYS A 337 -34.61 -0.05 -0.86
C LYS A 337 -33.16 0.02 -0.38
N TYR A 338 -32.20 -0.25 -1.27
CA TYR A 338 -30.78 -0.31 -0.94
C TYR A 338 -30.01 0.95 -1.34
N VAL A 339 -30.31 1.50 -2.52
CA VAL A 339 -29.52 2.55 -3.18
C VAL A 339 -30.40 3.68 -3.67
N GLU A 340 -29.78 4.77 -4.12
CA GLU A 340 -30.50 5.81 -4.87
C GLU A 340 -30.71 5.33 -6.31
N ARG A 341 -31.90 5.60 -6.83
CA ARG A 341 -32.31 5.26 -8.19
C ARG A 341 -32.72 6.50 -8.95
N ILE A 342 -32.26 6.61 -10.19
CA ILE A 342 -32.48 7.75 -11.07
C ILE A 342 -33.03 7.24 -12.39
N GLU A 343 -34.08 7.90 -12.87
CA GLU A 343 -34.62 7.68 -14.21
C GLU A 343 -33.86 8.50 -15.26
N GLY A 344 -33.71 7.93 -16.45
CA GLY A 344 -33.13 8.63 -17.60
C GLY A 344 -33.49 7.98 -18.93
N THR A 345 -32.97 8.56 -20.00
CA THR A 345 -33.17 8.04 -21.35
C THR A 345 -31.82 7.78 -22.01
N VAL A 346 -31.68 6.64 -22.68
CA VAL A 346 -30.49 6.32 -23.47
C VAL A 346 -30.43 7.26 -24.68
N VAL A 347 -29.52 8.24 -24.66
CA VAL A 347 -29.39 9.23 -25.73
C VAL A 347 -28.40 8.81 -26.81
N HIS A 348 -27.44 7.95 -26.45
CA HIS A 348 -26.44 7.38 -27.34
C HIS A 348 -26.05 5.98 -26.90
N TYR A 349 -25.89 5.07 -27.86
CA TYR A 349 -25.33 3.74 -27.63
C TYR A 349 -24.47 3.30 -28.81
N ASN A 350 -23.27 2.82 -28.53
CA ASN A 350 -22.33 2.29 -29.50
C ASN A 350 -22.25 0.78 -29.39
N ARG A 351 -22.98 0.07 -30.25
CA ARG A 351 -23.04 -1.40 -30.31
C ARG A 351 -21.68 -2.08 -30.47
N GLN A 352 -20.72 -1.46 -31.14
CA GLN A 352 -19.39 -2.08 -31.35
C GLN A 352 -18.51 -2.01 -30.10
N LYS A 353 -18.71 -1.00 -29.26
CA LYS A 353 -17.92 -0.80 -28.04
C LYS A 353 -18.67 -1.24 -26.79
N GLU A 354 -19.97 -1.48 -26.90
CA GLU A 354 -20.86 -1.81 -25.79
C GLU A 354 -20.88 -0.70 -24.73
N LEU A 355 -20.89 0.56 -25.19
CA LEU A 355 -20.83 1.76 -24.35
C LEU A 355 -21.93 2.73 -24.76
N GLY A 356 -22.49 3.45 -23.78
CA GLY A 356 -23.53 4.43 -24.05
C GLY A 356 -23.53 5.62 -23.10
N THR A 357 -24.56 6.45 -23.27
CA THR A 357 -24.82 7.62 -22.44
C THR A 357 -26.31 7.70 -22.15
N ILE A 358 -26.64 7.79 -20.86
CA ILE A 358 -27.99 8.11 -20.38
C ILE A 358 -28.01 9.60 -20.07
N SER A 359 -29.08 10.30 -20.43
CA SER A 359 -29.28 11.68 -20.00
C SER A 359 -30.64 11.84 -19.34
N ARG A 360 -30.69 12.77 -18.39
CA ARG A 360 -31.90 13.22 -17.74
C ARG A 360 -32.25 14.59 -18.31
N TYR A 361 -33.22 14.64 -19.22
CA TYR A 361 -33.63 15.90 -19.88
C TYR A 361 -32.46 16.64 -20.56
N ASP A 362 -32.22 17.91 -20.21
CA ASP A 362 -31.18 18.79 -20.74
C ASP A 362 -29.87 18.75 -19.93
N GLU A 363 -29.72 17.79 -18.99
CA GLU A 363 -28.50 17.63 -18.19
C GLU A 363 -27.40 16.88 -18.96
N ASP A 364 -26.15 17.14 -18.56
CA ASP A 364 -24.99 16.40 -19.06
C ASP A 364 -25.18 14.89 -18.85
N GLY A 365 -24.95 14.11 -19.90
CA GLY A 365 -25.19 12.67 -19.87
C GLY A 365 -24.18 11.90 -19.00
N ILE A 366 -24.64 10.82 -18.39
CA ILE A 366 -23.85 9.87 -17.62
C ILE A 366 -23.45 8.66 -18.47
N PHE A 367 -22.19 8.26 -18.36
CA PHE A 367 -21.63 7.12 -19.09
C PHE A 367 -22.10 5.78 -18.51
N PHE A 368 -22.30 4.78 -19.36
CA PHE A 368 -22.50 3.38 -18.97
C PHE A 368 -21.87 2.40 -19.97
N ARG A 369 -21.70 1.15 -19.54
CA ARG A 369 -21.31 -0.02 -20.33
C ARG A 369 -22.48 -0.99 -20.44
N GLN A 370 -22.56 -1.80 -21.50
CA GLN A 370 -23.58 -2.85 -21.63
C GLN A 370 -23.60 -3.76 -20.38
N GLU A 371 -22.41 -4.13 -19.90
CA GLU A 371 -22.24 -4.96 -18.70
C GLU A 371 -22.74 -4.28 -17.40
N ASP A 372 -23.16 -3.02 -17.43
CA ASP A 372 -23.71 -2.33 -16.27
C ASP A 372 -25.24 -2.56 -16.12
N TYR A 373 -25.89 -3.23 -17.08
CA TYR A 373 -27.29 -3.70 -16.98
C TYR A 373 -27.38 -4.98 -16.16
N VAL A 374 -28.38 -5.06 -15.27
CA VAL A 374 -28.53 -6.23 -14.38
C VAL A 374 -29.15 -7.46 -15.07
N TYR A 375 -29.76 -7.24 -16.24
CA TYR A 375 -30.35 -8.25 -17.11
C TYR A 375 -29.77 -8.13 -18.53
N ASP A 376 -29.87 -9.21 -19.30
CA ASP A 376 -29.46 -9.20 -20.71
C ASP A 376 -30.50 -8.46 -21.54
N GLU A 377 -30.14 -7.27 -22.00
CA GLU A 377 -31.04 -6.28 -22.59
C GLU A 377 -30.50 -5.82 -23.96
N GLU A 378 -31.35 -5.82 -25.00
CA GLU A 378 -30.98 -5.27 -26.30
C GLU A 378 -31.07 -3.72 -26.28
N VAL A 379 -30.00 -3.06 -25.82
CA VAL A 379 -30.00 -1.60 -25.63
C VAL A 379 -30.22 -0.83 -26.93
N GLN A 380 -31.21 0.05 -26.91
CA GLN A 380 -31.55 0.97 -27.98
C GLN A 380 -31.51 2.43 -27.53
N ARG A 381 -31.39 3.31 -28.52
CA ARG A 381 -31.57 4.74 -28.27
C ARG A 381 -33.04 5.00 -27.97
N HIS A 382 -33.30 5.88 -27.01
CA HIS A 382 -34.62 6.25 -26.51
C HIS A 382 -35.26 5.28 -25.50
N ASP A 383 -34.59 4.17 -25.16
CA ASP A 383 -35.03 3.36 -24.03
C ASP A 383 -35.05 4.21 -22.75
N LYS A 384 -36.13 4.07 -21.99
CA LYS A 384 -36.19 4.60 -20.63
C LYS A 384 -35.60 3.58 -19.69
N VAL A 385 -34.75 4.07 -18.81
CA VAL A 385 -34.00 3.24 -17.88
C VAL A 385 -34.02 3.85 -16.50
N GLU A 386 -33.89 2.99 -15.51
CA GLU A 386 -33.57 3.36 -14.15
C GLU A 386 -32.18 2.84 -13.79
N TYR A 387 -31.37 3.65 -13.11
CA TYR A 387 -29.99 3.31 -12.78
C TYR A 387 -29.56 3.88 -11.43
N THR A 388 -28.43 3.40 -10.92
CA THR A 388 -27.77 3.96 -9.75
C THR A 388 -26.49 4.68 -10.19
N PRO A 389 -26.31 5.97 -9.87
CA PRO A 389 -25.05 6.66 -10.11
C PRO A 389 -24.00 6.17 -9.12
N ILE A 390 -22.81 5.87 -9.60
CA ILE A 390 -21.65 5.58 -8.77
C ILE A 390 -20.48 6.47 -9.17
N GLU A 391 -19.79 7.04 -8.17
CA GLU A 391 -18.58 7.79 -8.43
C GLU A 391 -17.45 6.89 -8.93
N THR A 392 -16.70 7.43 -9.88
CA THR A 392 -15.54 6.82 -10.52
C THR A 392 -14.48 7.89 -10.77
N PHE A 393 -13.40 7.56 -11.47
CA PHE A 393 -12.30 8.49 -11.70
C PHE A 393 -11.90 8.53 -13.18
N ASP A 394 -11.99 9.71 -13.78
CA ASP A 394 -11.45 9.95 -15.12
C ASP A 394 -9.95 10.18 -15.02
N ASN A 395 -9.18 9.13 -15.30
CA ASN A 395 -7.72 9.17 -15.28
C ASN A 395 -7.11 10.18 -16.26
N LYS A 396 -7.79 10.51 -17.36
CA LYS A 396 -7.29 11.47 -18.35
C LYS A 396 -7.47 12.91 -17.86
N LYS A 397 -8.61 13.19 -17.22
CA LYS A 397 -8.92 14.52 -16.67
C LYS A 397 -8.39 14.73 -15.25
N GLY A 398 -8.08 13.67 -14.51
CA GLY A 398 -7.62 13.73 -13.13
C GLY A 398 -8.71 14.16 -12.15
N ILE A 399 -9.98 13.91 -12.47
CA ILE A 399 -11.14 14.32 -11.68
C ILE A 399 -12.06 13.14 -11.37
N VAL A 400 -12.80 13.25 -10.27
CA VAL A 400 -13.92 12.35 -9.97
C VAL A 400 -15.04 12.62 -10.97
N THR A 401 -15.63 11.56 -11.48
CA THR A 401 -16.81 11.58 -12.37
C THR A 401 -17.81 10.54 -11.86
N SER A 402 -18.91 10.33 -12.58
CA SER A 402 -19.85 9.26 -12.26
C SER A 402 -20.11 8.37 -13.48
N LYS A 403 -20.51 7.13 -13.22
CA LYS A 403 -21.09 6.23 -14.22
C LYS A 403 -22.41 5.68 -13.72
N ALA A 404 -23.28 5.29 -14.64
CA ALA A 404 -24.52 4.57 -14.30
C ALA A 404 -24.20 3.07 -14.15
N ILE A 405 -24.76 2.46 -13.11
CA ILE A 405 -24.66 1.04 -12.81
C ILE A 405 -26.02 0.47 -12.40
N LEU A 406 -26.11 -0.86 -12.37
CA LEU A 406 -27.31 -1.60 -11.97
C LEU A 406 -28.52 -1.12 -12.79
N ILE A 407 -28.34 -1.04 -14.10
CA ILE A 407 -29.29 -0.43 -15.03
C ILE A 407 -30.42 -1.42 -15.32
N VAL A 408 -31.65 -0.93 -15.31
CA VAL A 408 -32.86 -1.68 -15.64
C VAL A 408 -33.63 -0.91 -16.71
N THR A 409 -34.04 -1.58 -17.79
CA THR A 409 -34.94 -1.00 -18.79
C THR A 409 -36.36 -0.94 -18.21
N THR A 410 -36.95 0.25 -18.18
CA THR A 410 -38.33 0.45 -17.68
C THR A 410 -39.34 0.54 -18.82
N GLU A 411 -38.94 1.10 -19.96
CA GLU A 411 -39.74 1.15 -21.18
C GLU A 411 -38.81 1.03 -22.40
N GLU A 412 -39.03 0.01 -23.23
CA GLU A 412 -38.34 -0.16 -24.51
C GLU A 412 -38.86 0.81 -25.57
N TYR A 413 -37.96 1.39 -26.36
CA TYR A 413 -38.37 2.11 -27.56
C TYR A 413 -38.83 1.14 -28.64
N VAL A 414 -40.14 1.14 -28.92
CA VAL A 414 -40.71 0.42 -30.06
C VAL A 414 -40.76 1.35 -31.27
N ASP A 415 -39.88 1.12 -32.25
CA ASP A 415 -39.94 1.86 -33.52
C ASP A 415 -41.16 1.40 -34.33
N PHE A 416 -42.28 2.11 -34.19
CA PHE A 416 -43.46 1.92 -35.04
C PHE A 416 -43.18 2.49 -36.44
N ASN A 417 -42.21 1.92 -37.16
CA ASN A 417 -42.03 2.20 -38.58
C ASN A 417 -43.23 1.62 -39.35
N TYR A 418 -44.21 2.49 -39.62
CA TYR A 418 -45.23 2.32 -40.66
C TYR A 418 -44.68 2.69 -42.04
#